data_AF-A0A450YY15-F1
#
_entry.id   AF-A0A450YY15-F1
#
_cell.length_a   1.000
_cell.length_b   1.000
_cell.length_c   1.000
_cell.angle_alpha   90.00
_cell.angle_beta   90.00
_cell.angle_gamma   90.00
#
_symmetry.space_group_name_H-M   'P 1'
#
loop_
_entity.id
_entity.type
_entity.pdbx_description
1 polymer ?
#
loop_
_entity_poly.entity_id
_entity_poly.type
_entity_poly.pdbx_seq_one_letter_code
_entity_poly.pdbx_strand_id
1 'polypeptide(L)'
;PIALDIETYSKDKGYGDKGGLDPYLSEIRLVQCYSGGEKIYVFDLQKVTLKDFPKEFWKRQLVCHNALFELQHLRHKGIHPKKVDCTLLIAHTLSGKTIKWGMSLKKLCEKALKINLSKEQQVSNWSVETLSKEQIEYASIDALVTFKLFEKIEPFLKKKEKALSYETKKDAQHSLTKMKLSGLYINRNKHQSLMDQWKQEQEESESKIKDILGEINPNSSKQLNVWLKENMDKQTLAKWKKTKTGKLQTSQDVLKLYKDQIPWFKDHERFKGAGKNFSTYGEGLLKQINPITGRLHSDVFLAGTVTGRLSSAKPNCQNFPKDKSFREIFEAPKGKTLVLADYSQMELRVASLISQDKTMLKAYENGIDLHKKTASFVAGVSETEVTKEQRQQAKAINFGFLFGQKAQGFVNYARDKYGVVMSLKEAENAQRKFFQTYKGLKAWQEKIKKEVVKNLKVQTP
;
A
#
# COMPACT_ATOMS: atom_id res chain seq x y z
N PRO A 1 -8.41 26.76 16.76
CA PRO A 1 -7.41 26.07 15.90
C PRO A 1 -6.58 27.11 15.13
N ILE A 2 -5.39 26.76 14.65
CA ILE A 2 -4.59 27.59 13.74
C ILE A 2 -4.31 26.72 12.52
N ALA A 3 -4.76 27.16 11.32
CA ALA A 3 -4.33 26.51 10.10
C ALA A 3 -2.87 26.84 9.82
N LEU A 4 -2.10 25.81 9.54
CA LEU A 4 -0.68 25.86 9.27
C LEU A 4 -0.42 25.20 7.92
N ASP A 5 0.33 25.89 7.09
CA ASP A 5 0.89 25.37 5.85
C ASP A 5 2.39 25.67 5.80
N ILE A 6 3.14 24.94 4.97
CA ILE A 6 4.55 25.25 4.71
C ILE A 6 4.85 25.12 3.22
N GLU A 7 5.71 26.01 2.72
CA GLU A 7 6.33 25.86 1.40
C GLU A 7 7.78 25.48 1.55
N THR A 8 8.27 24.64 0.65
CA THR A 8 9.61 24.05 0.71
C THR A 8 10.33 24.16 -0.61
N TYR A 9 11.66 24.19 -0.57
CA TYR A 9 12.50 24.17 -1.77
C TYR A 9 13.65 23.20 -1.61
N SER A 10 14.16 22.67 -2.72
CA SER A 10 15.32 21.78 -2.72
C SER A 10 16.59 22.56 -2.36
N LYS A 11 17.44 21.99 -1.50
CA LYS A 11 18.78 22.52 -1.17
C LYS A 11 19.71 22.50 -2.37
N ASP A 12 19.53 21.51 -3.25
CA ASP A 12 20.33 21.29 -4.44
C ASP A 12 19.41 21.14 -5.66
N LYS A 13 19.69 21.93 -6.71
CA LYS A 13 18.95 21.89 -7.98
C LYS A 13 19.10 20.54 -8.69
N GLY A 14 20.18 19.79 -8.43
CA GLY A 14 20.44 18.46 -8.99
C GLY A 14 19.39 17.41 -8.61
N TYR A 15 18.64 17.60 -7.52
CA TYR A 15 17.54 16.71 -7.13
C TYR A 15 16.19 17.05 -7.79
N GLY A 16 16.14 18.15 -8.57
CA GLY A 16 14.94 18.67 -9.20
C GLY A 16 13.80 19.02 -8.22
N ASP A 17 12.59 19.22 -8.75
CA ASP A 17 11.41 19.60 -7.95
C ASP A 17 11.05 18.58 -6.85
N LYS A 18 11.49 17.33 -7.01
CA LYS A 18 11.26 16.27 -6.02
C LYS A 18 12.11 16.43 -4.77
N GLY A 19 13.27 17.09 -4.86
CA GLY A 19 14.13 17.37 -3.71
C GLY A 19 13.43 18.22 -2.66
N GLY A 20 12.51 19.11 -3.08
CA GLY A 20 11.70 19.93 -2.17
C GLY A 20 10.77 19.13 -1.25
N LEU A 21 10.42 17.88 -1.60
CA LEU A 21 9.47 17.08 -0.85
C LEU A 21 10.11 16.20 0.26
N ASP A 22 11.44 16.07 0.25
CA ASP A 22 12.18 15.26 1.22
C ASP A 22 12.84 16.18 2.26
N PRO A 23 12.51 16.06 3.56
CA PRO A 23 13.05 16.94 4.61
C PRO A 23 14.58 16.93 4.72
N TYR A 24 15.26 15.86 4.28
CA TYR A 24 16.72 15.80 4.28
C TYR A 24 17.33 16.60 3.13
N LEU A 25 16.62 16.69 2.00
CA LEU A 25 17.05 17.36 0.77
C LEU A 25 16.45 18.75 0.60
N SER A 26 15.48 19.13 1.43
CA SER A 26 14.77 20.40 1.34
C SER A 26 15.02 21.32 2.54
N GLU A 27 14.70 22.59 2.33
CA GLU A 27 14.52 23.60 3.37
C GLU A 27 13.09 24.13 3.33
N ILE A 28 12.60 24.58 4.49
CA ILE A 28 11.31 25.28 4.58
C ILE A 28 11.54 26.72 4.13
N ARG A 29 10.83 27.18 3.11
CA ARG A 29 10.84 28.56 2.62
C ARG A 29 9.89 29.44 3.41
N LEU A 30 8.63 29.02 3.52
CA LEU A 30 7.58 29.78 4.18
C LEU A 30 6.87 28.96 5.25
N VAL A 31 6.41 29.63 6.30
CA VAL A 31 5.35 29.14 7.19
C VAL A 31 4.16 30.09 7.09
N GLN A 32 2.98 29.56 6.78
CA GLN A 32 1.75 30.34 6.72
C GLN A 32 0.82 29.95 7.87
N CYS A 33 0.22 30.94 8.50
CA CYS A 33 -0.63 30.77 9.67
C CYS A 33 -1.93 31.57 9.54
N TYR A 34 -3.06 30.92 9.80
CA TYR A 34 -4.37 31.58 9.84
C TYR A 34 -5.26 31.04 10.96
N SER A 35 -5.88 31.94 11.74
CA SER A 35 -6.68 31.57 12.92
C SER A 35 -8.10 32.15 12.90
N GLY A 36 -8.64 32.50 11.74
CA GLY A 36 -10.05 32.93 11.59
C GLY A 36 -10.32 34.44 11.65
N GLY A 37 -9.29 35.29 11.57
CA GLY A 37 -9.43 36.75 11.56
C GLY A 37 -9.35 37.39 10.16
N GLU A 38 -9.06 38.69 10.11
CA GLU A 38 -8.89 39.47 8.88
C GLU A 38 -7.50 39.32 8.25
N LYS A 39 -6.51 38.87 9.04
CA LYS A 39 -5.11 38.78 8.62
C LYS A 39 -4.66 37.33 8.50
N ILE A 40 -3.88 37.06 7.46
CA ILE A 40 -3.11 35.83 7.28
C ILE A 40 -1.64 36.22 7.47
N TYR A 41 -0.89 35.41 8.22
CA TYR A 41 0.51 35.66 8.48
C TYR A 41 1.36 34.71 7.64
N VAL A 42 2.33 35.27 6.91
CA VAL A 42 3.32 34.52 6.12
C VAL A 42 4.71 34.88 6.63
N PHE A 43 5.44 33.88 7.11
CA PHE A 43 6.77 34.03 7.66
C PHE A 43 7.79 33.44 6.68
N ASP A 44 8.71 34.27 6.20
CA ASP A 44 9.81 33.85 5.33
C ASP A 44 11.00 33.36 6.16
N LEU A 45 11.34 32.07 6.07
CA LEU A 45 12.42 31.49 6.89
C LEU A 45 13.84 31.82 6.41
N GLN A 46 14.01 32.58 5.33
CA GLN A 46 15.30 33.23 5.07
C GLN A 46 15.51 34.47 5.96
N LYS A 47 14.43 35.01 6.55
CA LYS A 47 14.46 36.22 7.39
C LYS A 47 14.21 35.93 8.87
N VAL A 48 13.47 34.86 9.16
CA VAL A 48 13.19 34.40 10.54
C VAL A 48 13.46 32.90 10.66
N THR A 49 13.42 32.37 11.87
CA THR A 49 13.62 30.95 12.15
C THR A 49 12.41 30.36 12.88
N LEU A 50 12.26 29.03 12.83
CA LEU A 50 11.20 28.35 13.59
C LEU A 50 11.33 28.52 15.11
N LYS A 51 12.52 28.91 15.61
CA LYS A 51 12.77 29.19 17.03
C LYS A 51 12.23 30.54 17.47
N ASP A 52 12.02 31.46 16.53
CA ASP A 52 11.45 32.79 16.80
C ASP A 52 9.95 32.72 17.09
N PHE A 53 9.30 31.62 16.70
CA PHE A 53 7.92 31.34 17.08
C PHE A 53 7.85 31.04 18.59
N PRO A 54 6.91 31.66 19.34
CA PRO A 54 6.73 31.37 20.75
C PRO A 54 6.48 29.88 20.98
N LYS A 55 7.07 29.29 22.03
CA LYS A 55 6.85 27.86 22.36
C LYS A 55 5.36 27.51 22.51
N GLU A 56 4.55 28.46 22.96
CA GLU A 56 3.10 28.32 23.09
C GLU A 56 2.38 28.15 21.75
N PHE A 57 2.91 28.72 20.66
CA PHE A 57 2.36 28.53 19.31
C PHE A 57 2.32 27.04 18.95
N TRP A 58 3.43 26.33 19.14
CA TRP A 58 3.55 24.91 18.83
C TRP A 58 2.74 23.98 19.75
N LYS A 59 2.19 24.52 20.86
CA LYS A 59 1.28 23.81 21.76
C LYS A 59 -0.20 23.98 21.39
N ARG A 60 -0.53 24.96 20.53
CA ARG A 60 -1.90 25.17 20.03
C ARG A 60 -2.33 24.00 19.14
N GLN A 61 -3.64 23.90 18.92
CA GLN A 61 -4.19 22.99 17.92
C GLN A 61 -3.89 23.54 16.53
N LEU A 62 -3.03 22.85 15.79
CA LEU A 62 -2.71 23.13 14.41
C LEU A 62 -3.62 22.33 13.48
N VAL A 63 -3.90 22.86 12.30
CA VAL A 63 -4.70 22.22 11.26
C VAL A 63 -3.94 22.33 9.94
N CYS A 64 -3.63 21.21 9.31
CA CYS A 64 -2.95 21.18 8.02
C CYS A 64 -3.79 20.43 6.99
N HIS A 65 -3.49 20.63 5.70
CA HIS A 65 -3.91 19.69 4.67
C HIS A 65 -2.77 18.73 4.39
N ASN A 66 -2.99 17.42 4.53
CA ASN A 66 -1.92 16.42 4.41
C ASN A 66 -0.80 16.55 5.46
N ALA A 67 -1.18 16.76 6.73
CA ALA A 67 -0.31 17.07 7.88
C ALA A 67 0.96 16.21 8.07
N LEU A 68 1.03 15.01 7.50
CA LEU A 68 2.26 14.19 7.52
C LEU A 68 3.44 14.91 6.86
N PHE A 69 3.18 15.76 5.85
CA PHE A 69 4.20 16.54 5.16
C PHE A 69 4.79 17.62 6.09
N GLU A 70 3.94 18.42 6.71
CA GLU A 70 4.31 19.48 7.65
C GLU A 70 5.02 18.88 8.86
N LEU A 71 4.43 17.84 9.45
CA LEU A 71 5.02 17.13 10.60
C LEU A 71 6.41 16.59 10.27
N GLN A 72 6.64 16.09 9.06
CA GLN A 72 7.93 15.54 8.65
C GLN A 72 9.01 16.62 8.58
N HIS A 73 8.73 17.76 7.98
CA HIS A 73 9.68 18.87 7.87
C HIS A 73 9.91 19.55 9.22
N LEU A 74 8.86 19.85 9.98
CA LEU A 74 8.96 20.45 11.31
C LEU A 74 9.77 19.57 12.25
N ARG A 75 9.50 18.25 12.26
CA ARG A 75 10.22 17.30 13.11
C ARG A 75 11.69 17.20 12.73
N HIS A 76 12.02 17.21 11.44
CA HIS A 76 13.40 17.26 10.99
C HIS A 76 14.14 18.50 11.50
N LYS A 77 13.42 19.63 11.65
CA LYS A 77 13.94 20.88 12.24
C LYS A 77 13.83 20.95 13.78
N GLY A 78 13.48 19.85 14.44
CA GLY A 78 13.41 19.76 15.90
C GLY A 78 12.11 20.33 16.51
N ILE A 79 11.11 20.67 15.69
CA ILE A 79 9.81 21.17 16.13
C ILE A 79 8.80 20.02 16.18
N HIS A 80 8.08 19.90 17.29
CA HIS A 80 7.26 18.72 17.61
C HIS A 80 5.85 19.10 18.07
N PRO A 81 5.01 19.66 17.17
CA PRO A 81 3.65 20.03 17.55
C PRO A 81 2.86 18.76 17.89
N LYS A 82 2.15 18.76 19.02
CA LYS A 82 1.44 17.56 19.52
C LYS A 82 0.00 17.47 19.00
N LYS A 83 -0.67 18.61 18.82
CA LYS A 83 -2.09 18.68 18.43
C LYS A 83 -2.17 19.12 16.97
N VAL A 84 -2.19 18.15 16.05
CA VAL A 84 -2.22 18.43 14.60
C VAL A 84 -3.35 17.68 13.92
N ASP A 85 -4.37 18.43 13.53
CA ASP A 85 -5.49 17.96 12.73
C ASP A 85 -5.16 17.97 11.24
N CYS A 86 -5.83 17.10 10.48
CA CYS A 86 -5.55 16.93 9.06
C CYS A 86 -6.83 16.86 8.24
N THR A 87 -7.11 17.92 7.46
CA THR A 87 -8.34 18.02 6.65
C THR A 87 -8.47 16.87 5.63
N LEU A 88 -7.34 16.40 5.09
CA LEU A 88 -7.29 15.20 4.24
C LEU A 88 -7.78 13.94 4.96
N LEU A 89 -7.34 13.71 6.21
CA LEU A 89 -7.74 12.54 6.99
C LEU A 89 -9.19 12.63 7.45
N ILE A 90 -9.68 13.83 7.76
CA ILE A 90 -11.12 14.06 8.03
C ILE A 90 -11.93 13.68 6.80
N ALA A 91 -11.59 14.22 5.63
CA ALA A 91 -12.29 13.93 4.38
C ALA A 91 -12.25 12.44 4.00
N HIS A 92 -11.09 11.79 4.14
CA HIS A 92 -10.94 10.34 3.94
C HIS A 92 -11.86 9.55 4.87
N THR A 93 -11.89 9.91 6.15
CA THR A 93 -12.71 9.22 7.16
C THR A 93 -14.20 9.39 6.92
N LEU A 94 -14.64 10.57 6.48
CA LEU A 94 -16.05 10.86 6.20
C LEU A 94 -16.58 10.22 4.92
N SER A 95 -15.70 9.98 3.94
CA SER A 95 -16.09 9.55 2.60
C SER A 95 -15.68 8.12 2.22
N GLY A 96 -14.67 7.56 2.88
CA GLY A 96 -14.04 6.29 2.48
C GLY A 96 -13.28 6.35 1.15
N LYS A 97 -13.19 7.54 0.52
CA LYS A 97 -12.49 7.76 -0.75
C LYS A 97 -10.99 7.95 -0.51
N THR A 98 -10.17 7.82 -1.56
CA THR A 98 -8.71 8.06 -1.50
C THR A 98 -8.32 9.27 -2.35
N ILE A 99 -7.06 9.71 -2.29
CA ILE A 99 -6.60 10.92 -3.02
C ILE A 99 -6.93 10.83 -4.52
N LYS A 100 -6.82 9.63 -5.10
CA LYS A 100 -7.17 9.35 -6.51
C LYS A 100 -8.62 9.69 -6.87
N TRP A 101 -9.49 9.81 -5.88
CA TRP A 101 -10.92 10.10 -6.02
C TRP A 101 -11.26 11.55 -5.64
N GLY A 102 -10.29 12.46 -5.73
CA GLY A 102 -10.49 13.91 -5.61
C GLY A 102 -10.41 14.44 -4.17
N MET A 103 -9.42 14.01 -3.39
CA MET A 103 -9.20 14.52 -2.03
C MET A 103 -8.03 15.48 -1.88
N SER A 104 -7.47 16.00 -2.98
CA SER A 104 -6.53 17.13 -2.88
C SER A 104 -7.23 18.37 -2.33
N LEU A 105 -6.47 19.29 -1.74
CA LEU A 105 -6.99 20.55 -1.20
C LEU A 105 -7.91 21.26 -2.21
N LYS A 106 -7.40 21.51 -3.43
CA LYS A 106 -8.18 22.08 -4.55
C LYS A 106 -9.54 21.39 -4.76
N LYS A 107 -9.57 20.05 -4.82
CA LYS A 107 -10.81 19.31 -5.08
C LYS A 107 -11.77 19.33 -3.89
N LEU A 108 -11.25 19.33 -2.68
CA LEU A 108 -12.06 19.49 -1.47
C LEU A 108 -12.63 20.90 -1.34
N CYS A 109 -11.85 21.94 -1.64
CA CYS A 109 -12.31 23.33 -1.66
C CYS A 109 -13.36 23.56 -2.76
N GLU A 110 -13.15 23.03 -3.96
CA GLU A 110 -14.13 23.09 -5.05
C GLU A 110 -15.47 22.46 -4.63
N LYS A 111 -15.41 21.27 -4.01
CA LYS A 111 -16.61 20.53 -3.60
C LYS A 111 -17.31 21.14 -2.39
N ALA A 112 -16.54 21.42 -1.33
CA ALA A 112 -17.06 21.80 -0.03
C ALA A 112 -17.25 23.32 0.09
N LEU A 113 -16.33 24.12 -0.43
CA LEU A 113 -16.33 25.59 -0.28
C LEU A 113 -16.81 26.32 -1.54
N LYS A 114 -16.92 25.63 -2.69
CA LYS A 114 -17.20 26.25 -4.00
C LYS A 114 -16.10 27.24 -4.44
N ILE A 115 -14.88 27.01 -3.97
CA ILE A 115 -13.69 27.81 -4.30
C ILE A 115 -12.81 26.99 -5.25
N ASN A 116 -12.43 27.57 -6.39
CA ASN A 116 -11.46 26.99 -7.31
C ASN A 116 -10.07 27.55 -7.02
N LEU A 117 -9.12 26.69 -6.65
CA LEU A 117 -7.74 27.09 -6.38
C LEU A 117 -6.89 27.05 -7.65
N SER A 118 -6.05 28.07 -7.86
CA SER A 118 -4.96 27.98 -8.83
C SER A 118 -3.92 26.94 -8.37
N LYS A 119 -3.14 26.41 -9.32
CA LYS A 119 -2.01 25.51 -9.04
C LYS A 119 -0.69 26.04 -9.61
N GLU A 120 -0.71 27.22 -10.21
CA GLU A 120 0.40 27.72 -11.00
C GLU A 120 1.67 27.89 -10.16
N GLN A 121 1.54 28.40 -8.92
CA GLN A 121 2.68 28.63 -8.06
C GLN A 121 3.17 27.39 -7.29
N GLN A 122 2.41 26.28 -7.32
CA GLN A 122 2.78 25.03 -6.65
C GLN A 122 4.14 24.48 -7.11
N VAL A 123 4.48 24.70 -8.38
CA VAL A 123 5.73 24.26 -9.02
C VAL A 123 6.66 25.43 -9.34
N SER A 124 6.39 26.60 -8.77
CA SER A 124 7.26 27.77 -8.95
C SER A 124 8.60 27.59 -8.23
N ASN A 125 9.58 28.41 -8.60
CA ASN A 125 10.87 28.39 -7.93
C ASN A 125 10.78 29.11 -6.57
N TRP A 126 10.68 28.34 -5.50
CA TRP A 126 10.65 28.84 -4.12
C TRP A 126 12.04 29.17 -3.54
N SER A 127 13.13 28.90 -4.28
CA SER A 127 14.49 29.18 -3.84
C SER A 127 14.99 30.58 -4.21
N VAL A 128 14.13 31.43 -4.80
CA VAL A 128 14.50 32.79 -5.20
C VAL A 128 14.71 33.68 -3.98
N GLU A 129 15.57 34.69 -4.14
CA GLU A 129 15.86 35.66 -3.07
C GLU A 129 14.61 36.43 -2.66
N THR A 130 13.91 37.00 -3.65
CA THR A 130 12.65 37.72 -3.45
C THR A 130 11.50 36.96 -4.10
N LEU A 131 10.52 36.56 -3.29
CA LEU A 131 9.29 35.93 -3.77
C LEU A 131 8.38 36.95 -4.44
N SER A 132 7.67 36.52 -5.48
CA SER A 132 6.65 37.35 -6.12
C SER A 132 5.42 37.50 -5.23
N LYS A 133 4.59 38.52 -5.54
CA LYS A 133 3.31 38.73 -4.85
C LYS A 133 2.40 37.51 -5.01
N GLU A 134 2.37 36.91 -6.20
CA GLU A 134 1.55 35.76 -6.53
C GLU A 134 1.97 34.51 -5.74
N GLN A 135 3.28 34.32 -5.51
CA GLN A 135 3.79 33.24 -4.66
C GLN A 135 3.31 33.40 -3.20
N ILE A 136 3.43 34.62 -2.66
CA ILE A 136 2.98 34.93 -1.29
C ILE A 136 1.46 34.77 -1.16
N GLU A 137 0.69 35.23 -2.15
CA GLU A 137 -0.77 35.07 -2.18
C GLU A 137 -1.18 33.60 -2.27
N TYR A 138 -0.56 32.81 -3.15
CA TYR A 138 -0.80 31.38 -3.25
C TYR A 138 -0.61 30.68 -1.91
N ALA A 139 0.55 30.88 -1.29
CA ALA A 139 0.90 30.36 0.03
C ALA A 139 -0.13 30.77 1.11
N SER A 140 -0.54 32.04 1.11
CA SER A 140 -1.53 32.57 2.07
C SER A 140 -2.89 31.89 1.92
N ILE A 141 -3.31 31.66 0.68
CA ILE A 141 -4.60 31.04 0.35
C ILE A 141 -4.66 29.61 0.89
N ASP A 142 -3.59 28.82 0.81
CA ASP A 142 -3.60 27.42 1.25
C ASP A 142 -3.87 27.28 2.77
N ALA A 143 -3.28 28.15 3.60
CA ALA A 143 -3.60 28.21 5.03
C ALA A 143 -5.05 28.68 5.29
N LEU A 144 -5.51 29.72 4.59
CA LEU A 144 -6.88 30.25 4.72
C LEU A 144 -7.93 29.18 4.39
N VAL A 145 -7.81 28.54 3.23
CA VAL A 145 -8.81 27.58 2.75
C VAL A 145 -8.74 26.27 3.52
N THR A 146 -7.57 25.89 4.04
CA THR A 146 -7.44 24.77 4.98
C THR A 146 -8.23 25.02 6.26
N PHE A 147 -8.17 26.22 6.83
CA PHE A 147 -8.98 26.61 7.98
C PHE A 147 -10.48 26.53 7.68
N LYS A 148 -10.92 27.19 6.60
CA LYS A 148 -12.33 27.22 6.19
C LYS A 148 -12.86 25.83 5.88
N LEU A 149 -12.03 24.98 5.27
CA LEU A 149 -12.37 23.59 5.00
C LEU A 149 -12.55 22.83 6.31
N PHE A 150 -11.62 22.95 7.26
CA PHE A 150 -11.70 22.32 8.57
C PHE A 150 -12.97 22.69 9.33
N GLU A 151 -13.28 23.99 9.46
CA GLU A 151 -14.52 24.46 10.10
C GLU A 151 -15.77 23.83 9.48
N LYS A 152 -15.75 23.62 8.16
CA LYS A 152 -16.88 23.04 7.44
C LYS A 152 -16.99 21.53 7.61
N ILE A 153 -15.88 20.79 7.61
CA ILE A 153 -15.91 19.32 7.54
C ILE A 153 -15.76 18.63 8.89
N GLU A 154 -15.06 19.23 9.86
CA GLU A 154 -14.82 18.65 11.18
C GLU A 154 -16.13 18.31 11.92
N PRO A 155 -17.17 19.18 11.93
CA PRO A 155 -18.40 18.88 12.67
C PRO A 155 -19.12 17.61 12.20
N PHE A 156 -18.87 17.18 10.96
CA PHE A 156 -19.44 15.94 10.43
C PHE A 156 -18.83 14.67 11.04
N LEU A 157 -17.65 14.75 11.69
CA LEU A 157 -17.06 13.61 12.38
C LEU A 157 -17.96 13.13 13.52
N LYS A 158 -18.45 14.06 14.36
CA LYS A 158 -19.40 13.73 15.42
C LYS A 158 -20.76 13.34 14.85
N LYS A 159 -21.28 14.12 13.90
CA LYS A 159 -22.59 13.88 13.27
C LYS A 159 -22.71 12.51 12.58
N LYS A 160 -21.59 11.95 12.10
CA LYS A 160 -21.55 10.64 11.42
C LYS A 160 -20.89 9.54 12.26
N GLU A 161 -20.67 9.77 13.55
CA GLU A 161 -20.06 8.79 14.47
C GLU A 161 -18.69 8.28 13.98
N LYS A 162 -17.88 9.19 13.44
CA LYS A 162 -16.55 8.93 12.87
C LYS A 162 -15.40 9.51 13.69
N ALA A 163 -15.69 10.15 14.83
CA ALA A 163 -14.69 10.79 15.68
C ALA A 163 -13.57 9.82 16.10
N LEU A 164 -13.90 8.62 16.61
CA LEU A 164 -12.91 7.64 17.04
C LEU A 164 -12.01 7.13 15.90
N SER A 165 -12.61 6.91 14.72
CA SER A 165 -11.86 6.47 13.53
C SER A 165 -10.89 7.54 13.05
N TYR A 166 -11.30 8.81 13.12
CA TYR A 166 -10.43 9.93 12.80
C TYR A 166 -9.34 10.09 13.87
N GLU A 167 -9.66 10.01 15.15
CA GLU A 167 -8.69 10.17 16.25
C GLU A 167 -7.56 9.15 16.14
N THR A 168 -7.89 7.88 15.89
CA THR A 168 -6.90 6.82 15.64
C THR A 168 -5.94 7.18 14.50
N LYS A 169 -6.44 7.76 13.41
CA LYS A 169 -5.60 8.18 12.27
C LYS A 169 -4.79 9.43 12.61
N LYS A 170 -5.39 10.40 13.31
CA LYS A 170 -4.77 11.65 13.73
C LYS A 170 -3.56 11.36 14.61
N ASP A 171 -3.71 10.47 15.58
CA ASP A 171 -2.63 10.05 16.50
C ASP A 171 -1.53 9.27 15.79
N ALA A 172 -1.90 8.41 14.84
CA ALA A 172 -0.95 7.64 14.05
C ALA A 172 0.02 8.53 13.25
N GLN A 173 -0.35 9.77 12.92
CA GLN A 173 0.50 10.70 12.17
C GLN A 173 1.87 10.88 12.84
N HIS A 174 1.92 11.05 14.17
CA HIS A 174 3.16 11.27 14.90
C HIS A 174 4.14 10.10 14.81
N SER A 175 3.62 8.89 14.99
CA SER A 175 4.41 7.65 14.89
C SER A 175 4.86 7.40 13.46
N LEU A 176 3.99 7.64 12.48
CA LEU A 176 4.34 7.50 11.07
C LEU A 176 5.38 8.53 10.63
N THR A 177 5.31 9.78 11.10
CA THR A 177 6.35 10.78 10.84
C THR A 177 7.71 10.32 11.38
N LYS A 178 7.76 9.78 12.61
CA LYS A 178 9.00 9.19 13.15
C LYS A 178 9.51 8.06 12.28
N MET A 179 8.61 7.16 11.85
CA MET A 179 8.94 6.02 11.02
C MET A 179 9.50 6.45 9.65
N LYS A 180 8.84 7.43 8.99
CA LYS A 180 9.30 8.02 7.72
C LYS A 180 10.68 8.64 7.85
N LEU A 181 10.93 9.45 8.89
CA LEU A 181 12.22 10.07 9.11
C LEU A 181 13.30 9.06 9.49
N SER A 182 12.96 7.99 10.20
CA SER A 182 13.94 6.96 10.59
C SER A 182 14.46 6.18 9.37
N GLY A 183 13.59 5.86 8.40
CA GLY A 183 13.95 5.12 7.20
C GLY A 183 14.44 3.68 7.46
N LEU A 184 14.58 2.90 6.39
CA LEU A 184 15.10 1.53 6.42
C LEU A 184 16.58 1.52 6.05
N TYR A 185 17.40 0.89 6.89
CA TYR A 185 18.80 0.64 6.57
C TYR A 185 18.89 -0.50 5.56
N ILE A 186 19.88 -0.42 4.68
CA ILE A 186 20.17 -1.44 3.67
C ILE A 186 21.67 -1.69 3.62
N ASN A 187 22.06 -2.95 3.68
CA ASN A 187 23.42 -3.41 3.48
C ASN A 187 23.74 -3.37 1.99
N ARG A 188 24.60 -2.42 1.59
CA ARG A 188 24.99 -2.17 0.19
C ARG A 188 25.65 -3.36 -0.46
N ASN A 189 26.54 -4.04 0.27
CA ASN A 189 27.32 -5.15 -0.27
C ASN A 189 26.41 -6.35 -0.53
N LYS A 190 25.55 -6.71 0.44
CA LYS A 190 24.56 -7.77 0.25
C LYS A 190 23.58 -7.45 -0.88
N HIS A 191 23.16 -6.19 -0.99
CA HIS A 191 22.28 -5.76 -2.07
C HIS A 191 22.96 -5.88 -3.44
N GLN A 192 24.22 -5.47 -3.56
CA GLN A 192 25.01 -5.62 -4.79
C GLN A 192 25.17 -7.09 -5.18
N SER A 193 25.62 -7.95 -4.26
CA SER A 193 25.76 -9.38 -4.53
C SER A 193 24.46 -10.03 -5.00
N LEU A 194 23.33 -9.61 -4.43
CA LEU A 194 22.01 -10.10 -4.84
C LEU A 194 21.62 -9.63 -6.25
N MET A 195 21.99 -8.40 -6.63
CA MET A 195 21.79 -7.93 -8.00
C MET A 195 22.65 -8.70 -9.00
N ASP A 196 23.90 -8.99 -8.66
CA ASP A 196 24.81 -9.77 -9.51
C ASP A 196 24.26 -11.19 -9.73
N GLN A 197 23.72 -11.81 -8.66
CA GLN A 197 23.03 -13.10 -8.74
C GLN A 197 21.80 -13.07 -9.65
N TRP A 198 20.93 -12.05 -9.53
CA TRP A 198 19.76 -11.94 -10.40
C TRP A 198 20.14 -11.70 -11.85
N LYS A 199 21.20 -10.92 -12.10
CA LYS A 199 21.70 -10.70 -13.47
C LYS A 199 22.21 -12.00 -14.08
N GLN A 200 23.02 -12.75 -13.34
CA GLN A 200 23.52 -14.05 -13.76
C GLN A 200 22.36 -15.04 -14.01
N GLU A 201 21.40 -15.15 -13.09
CA GLU A 201 20.23 -16.03 -13.25
C GLU A 201 19.41 -15.65 -14.51
N GLN A 202 19.29 -14.35 -14.78
CA GLN A 202 18.61 -13.85 -15.96
C GLN A 202 19.35 -14.26 -17.24
N GLU A 203 20.67 -14.05 -17.31
CA GLU A 203 21.50 -14.40 -18.48
C GLU A 203 21.50 -15.92 -18.74
N GLU A 204 21.65 -16.74 -17.70
CA GLU A 204 21.61 -18.20 -17.81
C GLU A 204 20.24 -18.70 -18.30
N SER A 205 19.15 -18.13 -17.77
CA SER A 205 17.80 -18.48 -18.18
C SER A 205 17.52 -18.03 -19.61
N GLU A 206 18.00 -16.85 -20.00
CA GLU A 206 17.87 -16.34 -21.37
C GLU A 206 18.58 -17.25 -22.38
N SER A 207 19.79 -17.72 -22.07
CA SER A 207 20.51 -18.67 -22.93
C SER A 207 19.70 -19.95 -23.16
N LYS A 208 19.20 -20.58 -22.09
CA LYS A 208 18.38 -21.81 -22.18
C LYS A 208 17.09 -21.61 -22.96
N ILE A 209 16.45 -20.46 -22.77
CA ILE A 209 15.24 -20.13 -23.53
C ILE A 209 15.59 -19.96 -25.01
N LYS A 210 16.71 -19.29 -25.33
CA LYS A 210 17.17 -19.06 -26.70
C LYS A 210 17.47 -20.38 -27.42
N ASP A 211 18.04 -21.36 -26.73
CA ASP A 211 18.29 -22.69 -27.30
C ASP A 211 17.00 -23.40 -27.74
N ILE A 212 15.86 -23.11 -27.09
CA ILE A 212 14.55 -23.69 -27.38
C ILE A 212 13.74 -22.81 -28.37
N LEU A 213 13.82 -21.49 -28.23
CA LEU A 213 13.01 -20.51 -28.95
C LEU A 213 13.68 -19.96 -30.22
N GLY A 214 14.99 -20.14 -30.39
CA GLY A 214 15.76 -19.50 -31.46
C GLY A 214 15.77 -17.97 -31.33
N GLU A 215 15.44 -17.26 -32.40
CA GLU A 215 15.44 -15.78 -32.45
C GLU A 215 14.23 -15.12 -31.75
N ILE A 216 13.33 -15.90 -31.17
CA ILE A 216 12.13 -15.38 -30.53
C ILE A 216 12.46 -14.71 -29.20
N ASN A 217 12.12 -13.43 -29.09
CA ASN A 217 12.26 -12.64 -27.89
C ASN A 217 11.28 -13.11 -26.79
N PRO A 218 11.78 -13.60 -25.63
CA PRO A 218 10.94 -14.09 -24.53
C PRO A 218 10.08 -13.01 -23.87
N ASN A 219 10.37 -11.73 -24.10
CA ASN A 219 9.53 -10.63 -23.64
C ASN A 219 8.41 -10.26 -24.62
N SER A 220 8.44 -10.77 -25.86
CA SER A 220 7.47 -10.43 -26.90
C SER A 220 6.29 -11.39 -26.89
N SER A 221 5.17 -10.97 -26.32
CA SER A 221 3.90 -11.70 -26.38
C SER A 221 3.48 -12.05 -27.81
N LYS A 222 3.84 -11.21 -28.80
CA LYS A 222 3.55 -11.47 -30.21
C LYS A 222 4.37 -12.63 -30.75
N GLN A 223 5.67 -12.69 -30.46
CA GLN A 223 6.53 -13.75 -30.98
C GLN A 223 6.31 -15.08 -30.23
N LEU A 224 6.10 -15.04 -28.91
CA LEU A 224 5.68 -16.23 -28.14
C LEU A 224 4.36 -16.82 -28.67
N ASN A 225 3.43 -15.97 -29.10
CA ASN A 225 2.18 -16.42 -29.71
C ASN A 225 2.41 -17.22 -31.00
N VAL A 226 3.35 -16.77 -31.84
CA VAL A 226 3.72 -17.46 -33.08
C VAL A 226 4.32 -18.82 -32.75
N TRP A 227 5.32 -18.86 -31.86
CA TRP A 227 5.93 -20.11 -31.42
C TRP A 227 4.91 -21.12 -30.89
N LEU A 228 4.00 -20.67 -30.02
CA LEU A 228 2.98 -21.54 -29.43
C LEU A 228 2.02 -22.11 -30.47
N LYS A 229 1.68 -21.36 -31.52
CA LYS A 229 0.81 -21.87 -32.59
C LYS A 229 1.49 -22.95 -33.43
N GLU A 230 2.80 -22.83 -33.63
CA GLU A 230 3.58 -23.71 -34.49
C GLU A 230 4.03 -24.98 -33.78
N ASN A 231 4.30 -24.90 -32.46
CA ASN A 231 4.97 -25.98 -31.72
C ASN A 231 4.07 -26.72 -30.72
N MET A 232 2.85 -26.24 -30.44
CA MET A 232 1.94 -26.90 -29.51
C MET A 232 0.97 -27.82 -30.25
N ASP A 233 0.59 -28.93 -29.62
CA ASP A 233 -0.38 -29.86 -30.18
C ASP A 233 -1.80 -29.26 -30.29
N LYS A 234 -2.58 -29.77 -31.25
CA LYS A 234 -3.93 -29.26 -31.53
C LYS A 234 -4.88 -29.37 -30.34
N GLN A 235 -4.74 -30.37 -29.48
CA GLN A 235 -5.63 -30.56 -28.33
C GLN A 235 -5.35 -29.50 -27.25
N THR A 236 -4.08 -29.22 -27.00
CA THR A 236 -3.65 -28.14 -26.10
C THR A 236 -4.08 -26.78 -26.62
N LEU A 237 -3.89 -26.50 -27.92
CA LEU A 237 -4.32 -25.25 -28.54
C LEU A 237 -5.84 -25.04 -28.52
N ALA A 238 -6.64 -26.11 -28.66
CA ALA A 238 -8.10 -26.04 -28.60
C ALA A 238 -8.59 -25.58 -27.21
N LYS A 239 -7.88 -25.98 -26.15
CA LYS A 239 -8.20 -25.60 -24.76
C LYS A 239 -7.59 -24.26 -24.34
N TRP A 240 -6.70 -23.68 -25.16
CA TRP A 240 -5.93 -22.49 -24.81
C TRP A 240 -6.78 -21.22 -24.76
N LYS A 241 -6.59 -20.40 -23.71
CA LYS A 241 -7.32 -19.14 -23.54
C LYS A 241 -6.90 -18.08 -24.57
N LYS A 242 -7.86 -17.47 -25.25
CA LYS A 242 -7.62 -16.46 -26.28
C LYS A 242 -7.95 -15.05 -25.81
N THR A 243 -7.26 -14.06 -26.36
CA THR A 243 -7.59 -12.64 -26.21
C THR A 243 -8.89 -12.33 -26.95
N LYS A 244 -9.45 -11.13 -26.72
CA LYS A 244 -10.60 -10.63 -27.50
C LYS A 244 -10.33 -10.61 -29.01
N THR A 245 -9.06 -10.51 -29.42
CA THR A 245 -8.60 -10.52 -30.81
C THR A 245 -8.29 -11.93 -31.35
N GLY A 246 -8.65 -12.99 -30.62
CA GLY A 246 -8.47 -14.38 -31.04
C GLY A 246 -7.05 -14.93 -30.93
N LYS A 247 -6.09 -14.13 -30.44
CA LYS A 247 -4.69 -14.57 -30.23
C LYS A 247 -4.59 -15.38 -28.94
N LEU A 248 -3.78 -16.43 -28.91
CA LEU A 248 -3.40 -17.13 -27.66
C LEU A 248 -2.89 -16.12 -26.61
N GLN A 249 -3.42 -16.19 -25.38
CA GLN A 249 -2.93 -15.39 -24.27
C GLN A 249 -1.60 -15.92 -23.77
N THR A 250 -0.63 -15.03 -23.59
CA THR A 250 0.73 -15.32 -23.11
C THR A 250 1.03 -14.67 -21.76
N SER A 251 0.00 -14.34 -20.98
CA SER A 251 0.20 -13.91 -19.60
C SER A 251 0.74 -15.08 -18.77
N GLN A 252 1.54 -14.76 -17.75
CA GLN A 252 2.14 -15.77 -16.86
C GLN A 252 1.07 -16.71 -16.26
N ASP A 253 -0.09 -16.18 -15.89
CA ASP A 253 -1.22 -16.98 -15.37
C ASP A 253 -1.76 -18.00 -16.38
N VAL A 254 -1.74 -17.69 -17.67
CA VAL A 254 -2.20 -18.61 -18.73
C VAL A 254 -1.11 -19.61 -19.08
N LEU A 255 0.14 -19.16 -19.24
CA LEU A 255 1.28 -20.05 -19.52
C LEU A 255 1.45 -21.12 -18.44
N LYS A 256 1.21 -20.76 -17.17
CA LYS A 256 1.29 -21.69 -16.03
C LYS A 256 0.29 -22.84 -16.09
N LEU A 257 -0.84 -22.68 -16.80
CA LEU A 257 -1.81 -23.76 -17.01
C LEU A 257 -1.24 -24.88 -17.90
N TYR A 258 -0.26 -24.55 -18.72
CA TYR A 258 0.36 -25.45 -19.68
C TYR A 258 1.85 -25.66 -19.43
N LYS A 259 2.29 -25.40 -18.19
CA LYS A 259 3.72 -25.40 -17.80
C LYS A 259 4.45 -26.71 -18.17
N ASP A 260 3.73 -27.83 -18.15
CA ASP A 260 4.31 -29.16 -18.41
C ASP A 260 4.38 -29.45 -19.92
N GLN A 261 3.64 -28.70 -20.74
CA GLN A 261 3.67 -28.81 -22.21
C GLN A 261 4.57 -27.75 -22.87
N ILE A 262 4.98 -26.72 -22.12
CA ILE A 262 5.83 -25.64 -22.65
C ILE A 262 7.30 -25.92 -22.23
N PRO A 263 8.18 -26.33 -23.15
CA PRO A 263 9.55 -26.75 -22.82
C PRO A 263 10.40 -25.64 -22.19
N TRP A 264 10.16 -24.38 -22.57
CA TRP A 264 10.88 -23.21 -22.06
C TRP A 264 10.24 -22.56 -20.82
N PHE A 265 9.11 -23.06 -20.31
CA PHE A 265 8.33 -22.34 -19.30
C PHE A 265 9.09 -22.08 -18.00
N LYS A 266 9.81 -23.09 -17.51
CA LYS A 266 10.55 -22.99 -16.24
C LYS A 266 11.64 -21.92 -16.31
N ASP A 267 12.41 -21.91 -17.39
CA ASP A 267 13.46 -20.92 -17.59
C ASP A 267 12.86 -19.54 -17.90
N HIS A 268 11.73 -19.46 -18.61
CA HIS A 268 11.01 -18.19 -18.82
C HIS A 268 10.48 -17.59 -17.52
N GLU A 269 9.94 -18.40 -16.62
CA GLU A 269 9.51 -17.94 -15.29
C GLU A 269 10.69 -17.40 -14.49
N ARG A 270 11.85 -18.07 -14.53
CA ARG A 270 13.09 -17.61 -13.90
C ARG A 270 13.60 -16.31 -14.53
N PHE A 271 13.73 -16.25 -15.85
CA PHE A 271 14.13 -15.06 -16.60
C PHE A 271 13.27 -13.84 -16.26
N LYS A 272 11.94 -13.98 -16.29
CA LYS A 272 11.00 -12.90 -15.96
C LYS A 272 11.07 -12.52 -14.47
N GLY A 273 11.24 -13.51 -13.59
CA GLY A 273 11.39 -13.32 -12.15
C GLY A 273 12.66 -12.54 -11.81
N ALA A 274 13.80 -13.01 -12.29
CA ALA A 274 15.11 -12.41 -12.11
C ALA A 274 15.17 -11.00 -12.71
N GLY A 275 14.70 -10.79 -13.94
CA GLY A 275 14.65 -9.46 -14.56
C GLY A 275 13.75 -8.47 -13.83
N LYS A 276 12.62 -8.92 -13.28
CA LYS A 276 11.79 -8.08 -12.39
C LYS A 276 12.52 -7.76 -11.09
N ASN A 277 13.18 -8.74 -10.48
CA ASN A 277 13.91 -8.54 -9.24
C ASN A 277 15.05 -7.54 -9.42
N PHE A 278 15.88 -7.73 -10.44
CA PHE A 278 16.96 -6.83 -10.80
C PHE A 278 16.47 -5.40 -11.08
N SER A 279 15.50 -5.24 -11.98
CA SER A 279 15.01 -3.90 -12.36
C SER A 279 14.28 -3.17 -11.22
N THR A 280 13.36 -3.84 -10.53
CA THR A 280 12.48 -3.20 -9.54
C THR A 280 13.13 -3.10 -8.16
N TYR A 281 13.73 -4.20 -7.70
CA TYR A 281 14.25 -4.33 -6.34
C TYR A 281 15.79 -4.23 -6.26
N GLY A 282 16.49 -4.34 -7.40
CA GLY A 282 17.89 -3.99 -7.57
C GLY A 282 18.06 -2.50 -7.88
N GLU A 283 18.24 -2.17 -9.16
CA GLU A 283 18.52 -0.81 -9.63
C GLU A 283 17.44 0.20 -9.22
N GLY A 284 16.18 -0.18 -9.33
CA GLY A 284 15.05 0.67 -8.96
C GLY A 284 15.07 1.05 -7.48
N LEU A 285 15.54 0.16 -6.61
CA LEU A 285 15.67 0.42 -5.19
C LEU A 285 16.92 1.27 -4.89
N LEU A 286 18.04 1.01 -5.60
CA LEU A 286 19.28 1.80 -5.48
C LEU A 286 19.04 3.29 -5.72
N LYS A 287 18.27 3.62 -6.76
CA LYS A 287 17.91 5.01 -7.12
C LYS A 287 17.04 5.71 -6.08
N GLN A 288 16.48 4.99 -5.11
CA GLN A 288 15.58 5.52 -4.09
C GLN A 288 16.24 5.66 -2.71
N ILE A 289 17.52 5.32 -2.59
CA ILE A 289 18.26 5.63 -1.37
C ILE A 289 18.48 7.12 -1.28
N ASN A 290 18.12 7.65 -0.12
CA ASN A 290 18.39 9.04 0.18
C ASN A 290 19.91 9.23 0.32
N PRO A 291 20.50 10.17 -0.43
CA PRO A 291 21.95 10.35 -0.48
C PRO A 291 22.54 10.93 0.82
N ILE A 292 21.73 11.61 1.63
CA ILE A 292 22.16 12.21 2.90
C ILE A 292 22.18 11.16 4.02
N THR A 293 21.14 10.33 4.10
CA THR A 293 21.00 9.36 5.19
C THR A 293 21.60 8.00 4.85
N GLY A 294 21.75 7.67 3.57
CA GLY A 294 22.09 6.34 3.08
C GLY A 294 20.97 5.31 3.29
N ARG A 295 19.74 5.74 3.58
CA ARG A 295 18.59 4.89 3.94
C ARG A 295 17.45 5.03 2.93
N LEU A 296 16.52 4.08 2.97
CA LEU A 296 15.28 4.14 2.20
C LEU A 296 14.18 4.81 3.04
N HIS A 297 13.60 5.90 2.53
CA HIS A 297 12.52 6.63 3.21
C HIS A 297 11.21 6.47 2.44
N SER A 298 10.43 5.45 2.82
CA SER A 298 9.14 5.17 2.17
C SER A 298 8.10 6.24 2.46
N ASP A 299 7.38 6.66 1.42
CA ASP A 299 6.13 7.39 1.59
C ASP A 299 5.06 6.46 2.12
N VAL A 300 4.48 6.83 3.27
CA VAL A 300 3.38 6.09 3.90
C VAL A 300 2.15 6.97 3.96
N PHE A 301 1.03 6.44 3.48
CA PHE A 301 -0.23 7.18 3.35
C PHE A 301 -1.30 6.59 4.27
N LEU A 302 -1.84 7.43 5.16
CA LEU A 302 -3.03 7.12 5.98
C LEU A 302 -4.33 7.18 5.17
N ALA A 303 -4.39 8.04 4.15
CA ALA A 303 -5.54 8.21 3.25
C ALA A 303 -5.37 7.51 1.88
N GLY A 304 -4.57 6.43 1.84
CA GLY A 304 -4.17 5.77 0.59
C GLY A 304 -5.10 4.67 0.10
N THR A 305 -5.82 3.98 1.00
CA THR A 305 -6.69 2.85 0.67
C THR A 305 -8.13 3.09 1.13
N VAL A 306 -9.10 2.48 0.45
CA VAL A 306 -10.53 2.55 0.82
C VAL A 306 -10.84 1.73 2.08
N THR A 307 -10.01 0.73 2.39
CA THR A 307 -10.17 -0.16 3.55
C THR A 307 -9.55 0.42 4.83
N GLY A 308 -8.91 1.59 4.76
CA GLY A 308 -8.25 2.24 5.90
C GLY A 308 -6.86 1.69 6.22
N ARG A 309 -6.34 0.71 5.47
CA ARG A 309 -4.96 0.25 5.59
C ARG A 309 -3.97 1.33 5.14
N LEU A 310 -2.80 1.33 5.76
CA LEU A 310 -1.65 2.07 5.23
C LEU A 310 -1.30 1.55 3.85
N SER A 311 -0.90 2.46 2.96
CA SER A 311 -0.22 2.10 1.71
C SER A 311 1.16 2.75 1.67
N SER A 312 2.11 2.12 0.98
CA SER A 312 3.45 2.66 0.77
C SER A 312 3.82 2.93 -0.69
N ALA A 313 4.64 3.94 -0.94
CA ALA A 313 5.27 4.19 -2.23
C ALA A 313 6.70 4.73 -2.04
N LYS A 314 7.49 4.70 -3.11
CA LYS A 314 8.82 5.33 -3.20
C LYS A 314 9.77 5.07 -2.00
N PRO A 315 10.14 3.81 -1.69
CA PRO A 315 9.70 2.56 -2.30
C PRO A 315 8.43 2.00 -1.65
N ASN A 316 7.73 1.12 -2.37
CA ASN A 316 6.61 0.38 -1.79
C ASN A 316 7.11 -0.78 -0.93
N CYS A 317 7.43 -0.49 0.34
CA CYS A 317 7.97 -1.47 1.29
C CYS A 317 7.01 -2.62 1.61
N GLN A 318 5.70 -2.45 1.41
CA GLN A 318 4.70 -3.51 1.62
C GLN A 318 4.77 -4.62 0.55
N ASN A 319 5.32 -4.31 -0.63
CA ASN A 319 5.41 -5.23 -1.76
C ASN A 319 6.83 -5.79 -1.99
N PHE A 320 7.70 -5.70 -0.98
CA PHE A 320 9.00 -6.33 -1.04
C PHE A 320 8.91 -7.85 -1.19
N PRO A 321 9.78 -8.50 -1.99
CA PRO A 321 9.86 -9.94 -2.13
C PRO A 321 9.85 -10.66 -0.78
N LYS A 322 9.21 -11.82 -0.73
CA LYS A 322 9.23 -12.70 0.44
C LYS A 322 10.51 -13.53 0.51
N ASP A 323 11.32 -13.48 -0.54
CA ASP A 323 12.58 -14.18 -0.62
C ASP A 323 13.51 -13.79 0.54
N LYS A 324 14.15 -14.80 1.14
CA LYS A 324 14.97 -14.63 2.33
C LYS A 324 16.20 -13.78 2.02
N SER A 325 16.89 -14.05 0.90
CA SER A 325 18.09 -13.32 0.51
C SER A 325 17.80 -11.83 0.30
N PHE A 326 16.63 -11.50 -0.28
CA PHE A 326 16.19 -10.12 -0.39
C PHE A 326 15.91 -9.48 0.98
N ARG A 327 15.28 -10.19 1.91
CA ARG A 327 14.97 -9.63 3.23
C ARG A 327 16.23 -9.39 4.07
N GLU A 328 17.26 -10.20 3.86
CA GLU A 328 18.56 -10.10 4.56
C GLU A 328 19.41 -8.89 4.13
N ILE A 329 19.03 -8.18 3.06
CA ILE A 329 19.67 -6.89 2.74
C ILE A 329 19.26 -5.79 3.74
N PHE A 330 18.14 -5.94 4.45
CA PHE A 330 17.70 -4.99 5.46
C PHE A 330 18.23 -5.40 6.83
N GLU A 331 19.19 -4.65 7.33
CA GLU A 331 19.86 -4.96 8.60
C GLU A 331 19.59 -3.89 9.65
N ALA A 332 19.83 -4.22 10.92
CA ALA A 332 19.96 -3.20 11.94
C ALA A 332 21.32 -2.49 11.79
N PRO A 333 21.40 -1.17 12.02
CA PRO A 333 22.69 -0.51 12.12
C PRO A 333 23.46 -1.04 13.34
N LYS A 334 24.79 -0.86 13.34
CA LYS A 334 25.69 -1.30 14.42
C LYS A 334 25.15 -0.89 15.81
N GLY A 335 25.16 -1.84 16.74
CA GLY A 335 24.66 -1.64 18.11
C GLY A 335 23.13 -1.73 18.26
N LYS A 336 22.40 -2.11 17.21
CA LYS A 336 20.94 -2.34 17.25
C LYS A 336 20.58 -3.71 16.72
N THR A 337 19.35 -4.14 16.99
CA THR A 337 18.74 -5.34 16.40
C THR A 337 17.38 -5.01 15.80
N LEU A 338 16.95 -5.77 14.79
CA LEU A 338 15.60 -5.67 14.23
C LEU A 338 14.68 -6.59 15.02
N VAL A 339 13.57 -6.03 15.53
CA VAL A 339 12.52 -6.80 16.20
C VAL A 339 11.32 -6.88 15.26
N LEU A 340 10.85 -8.10 15.00
CA LEU A 340 9.67 -8.35 14.20
C LEU A 340 8.49 -8.68 15.12
N ALA A 341 7.38 -7.96 14.95
CA ALA A 341 6.13 -8.25 15.61
C ALA A 341 5.02 -8.32 14.55
N ASP A 342 4.30 -9.44 14.51
CA ASP A 342 3.20 -9.68 13.58
C ASP A 342 1.98 -10.22 14.32
N TYR A 343 0.81 -9.75 13.93
CA TYR A 343 -0.43 -10.25 14.51
C TYR A 343 -0.81 -11.59 13.89
N SER A 344 -0.69 -12.65 14.68
CA SER A 344 -1.05 -14.01 14.27
C SER A 344 -2.53 -14.09 13.84
N GLN A 345 -2.75 -14.26 12.54
CA GLN A 345 -4.07 -14.48 11.93
C GLN A 345 -5.10 -13.37 12.23
N MET A 346 -4.66 -12.10 12.29
CA MET A 346 -5.54 -10.96 12.64
C MET A 346 -6.88 -10.95 11.90
N GLU A 347 -6.88 -11.20 10.60
CA GLU A 347 -8.11 -11.18 9.78
C GLU A 347 -9.12 -12.25 10.19
N LEU A 348 -8.65 -13.45 10.55
CA LEU A 348 -9.51 -14.54 11.01
C LEU A 348 -10.01 -14.30 12.44
N ARG A 349 -9.19 -13.68 13.29
CA ARG A 349 -9.60 -13.27 14.65
C ARG A 349 -10.65 -12.17 14.61
N VAL A 350 -10.47 -11.16 13.74
CA VAL A 350 -11.50 -10.13 13.54
C VAL A 350 -12.77 -10.77 12.98
N ALA A 351 -12.64 -11.68 12.02
CA ALA A 351 -13.78 -12.42 11.48
C ALA A 351 -14.54 -13.22 12.55
N SER A 352 -13.84 -13.90 13.47
CA SER A 352 -14.48 -14.64 14.56
C SER A 352 -15.24 -13.70 15.51
N LEU A 353 -14.67 -12.53 15.82
CA LEU A 353 -15.28 -11.53 16.69
C LEU A 353 -16.53 -10.89 16.04
N ILE A 354 -16.47 -10.49 14.77
CA ILE A 354 -17.61 -9.82 14.12
C ILE A 354 -18.74 -10.76 13.76
N SER A 355 -18.41 -12.02 13.44
CA SER A 355 -19.41 -13.04 13.11
C SER A 355 -19.99 -13.74 14.32
N GLN A 356 -19.33 -13.61 15.49
CA GLN A 356 -19.69 -14.35 16.71
C GLN A 356 -19.81 -15.86 16.47
N ASP A 357 -18.99 -16.39 15.55
CA ASP A 357 -19.00 -17.81 15.24
C ASP A 357 -18.43 -18.63 16.39
N LYS A 358 -19.29 -19.42 17.04
CA LYS A 358 -18.93 -20.22 18.22
C LYS A 358 -17.78 -21.19 17.96
N THR A 359 -17.67 -21.74 16.74
CA THR A 359 -16.61 -22.68 16.39
C THR A 359 -15.27 -21.95 16.28
N MET A 360 -15.25 -20.79 15.61
CA MET A 360 -14.04 -19.98 15.49
C MET A 360 -13.58 -19.41 16.84
N LEU A 361 -14.51 -18.90 17.67
CA LEU A 361 -14.20 -18.35 18.98
C LEU A 361 -13.58 -19.42 19.90
N LYS A 362 -14.24 -20.58 20.03
CA LYS A 362 -13.72 -21.71 20.81
C LYS A 362 -12.36 -22.21 20.31
N ALA A 363 -12.13 -22.18 18.99
CA ALA A 363 -10.82 -22.55 18.46
C ALA A 363 -9.73 -21.61 18.99
N TYR A 364 -9.96 -20.29 18.96
CA TYR A 364 -8.98 -19.33 19.48
C TYR A 364 -8.84 -19.35 21.01
N GLU A 365 -9.93 -19.54 21.76
CA GLU A 365 -9.90 -19.70 23.23
C GLU A 365 -9.04 -20.88 23.66
N ASN A 366 -9.10 -21.99 22.91
CA ASN A 366 -8.34 -23.20 23.17
C ASN A 366 -6.94 -23.23 22.52
N GLY A 367 -6.48 -22.12 21.92
CA GLY A 367 -5.17 -22.05 21.26
C GLY A 367 -5.06 -22.90 19.99
N ILE A 368 -6.18 -23.31 19.40
CA ILE A 368 -6.24 -24.15 18.20
C ILE A 368 -5.99 -23.30 16.94
N ASP A 369 -5.14 -23.80 16.04
CA ASP A 369 -4.93 -23.19 14.73
C ASP A 369 -6.17 -23.38 13.84
N LEU A 370 -6.85 -22.29 13.52
CA LEU A 370 -8.07 -22.32 12.71
C LEU A 370 -7.85 -22.92 11.31
N HIS A 371 -6.63 -22.85 10.75
CA HIS A 371 -6.32 -23.56 9.50
C HIS A 371 -6.32 -25.08 9.68
N LYS A 372 -5.75 -25.58 10.79
CA LYS A 372 -5.81 -27.01 11.11
C LYS A 372 -7.23 -27.46 11.40
N LYS A 373 -8.00 -26.65 12.14
CA LYS A 373 -9.42 -26.92 12.40
C LYS A 373 -10.20 -27.08 11.10
N THR A 374 -10.06 -26.13 10.16
CA THR A 374 -10.70 -26.24 8.85
C THR A 374 -10.21 -27.45 8.06
N ALA A 375 -8.91 -27.74 8.08
CA ALA A 375 -8.35 -28.89 7.36
C ALA A 375 -8.95 -30.22 7.86
N SER A 376 -9.02 -30.39 9.18
CA SER A 376 -9.61 -31.56 9.84
C SER A 376 -11.05 -31.79 9.36
N PHE A 377 -11.90 -30.77 9.35
CA PHE A 377 -13.29 -30.91 8.87
C PHE A 377 -13.41 -31.16 7.37
N VAL A 378 -12.59 -30.50 6.55
CA VAL A 378 -12.65 -30.66 5.09
C VAL A 378 -12.17 -32.05 4.69
N ALA A 379 -11.09 -32.54 5.29
CA ALA A 379 -10.50 -33.85 5.03
C ALA A 379 -11.18 -35.00 5.79
N GLY A 380 -11.93 -34.72 6.85
CA GLY A 380 -12.59 -35.74 7.67
C GLY A 380 -11.62 -36.52 8.59
N VAL A 381 -10.51 -35.88 8.99
CA VAL A 381 -9.46 -36.47 9.85
C VAL A 381 -9.38 -35.70 11.17
N SER A 382 -8.75 -36.26 12.21
CA SER A 382 -8.53 -35.52 13.45
C SER A 382 -7.54 -34.36 13.25
N GLU A 383 -7.56 -33.35 14.13
CA GLU A 383 -6.65 -32.20 14.03
C GLU A 383 -5.16 -32.56 14.16
N THR A 384 -4.87 -33.67 14.85
CA THR A 384 -3.53 -34.23 15.02
C THR A 384 -3.03 -34.93 13.75
N GLU A 385 -3.93 -35.42 12.90
CA GLU A 385 -3.62 -36.11 11.64
C GLU A 385 -3.54 -35.16 10.44
N VAL A 386 -3.80 -33.86 10.65
CA VAL A 386 -3.75 -32.86 9.58
C VAL A 386 -2.33 -32.71 9.05
N THR A 387 -2.14 -33.03 7.77
CA THR A 387 -0.85 -32.85 7.09
C THR A 387 -0.56 -31.37 6.79
N LYS A 388 0.71 -31.05 6.46
CA LYS A 388 1.10 -29.70 6.06
C LYS A 388 0.37 -29.24 4.79
N GLU A 389 0.17 -30.16 3.86
CA GLU A 389 -0.52 -29.96 2.59
C GLU A 389 -2.00 -29.67 2.82
N GLN A 390 -2.67 -30.46 3.66
CA GLN A 390 -4.06 -30.25 4.04
C GLN A 390 -4.24 -28.90 4.76
N ARG A 391 -3.31 -28.53 5.65
CA ARG A 391 -3.31 -27.21 6.29
C ARG A 391 -3.15 -26.07 5.28
N GLN A 392 -2.30 -26.24 4.27
CA GLN A 392 -2.10 -25.24 3.21
C GLN A 392 -3.36 -25.10 2.33
N GLN A 393 -4.03 -26.20 2.01
CA GLN A 393 -5.32 -26.17 1.31
C GLN A 393 -6.39 -25.46 2.15
N ALA A 394 -6.47 -25.76 3.44
CA ALA A 394 -7.39 -25.12 4.37
C ALA A 394 -7.10 -23.62 4.55
N LYS A 395 -5.85 -23.19 4.41
CA LYS A 395 -5.49 -21.77 4.34
C LYS A 395 -6.11 -21.10 3.12
N ALA A 396 -6.04 -21.72 1.95
CA ALA A 396 -6.73 -21.22 0.76
C ALA A 396 -8.24 -21.12 1.01
N ILE A 397 -8.86 -22.17 1.53
CA ILE A 397 -10.30 -22.24 1.86
C ILE A 397 -10.70 -21.11 2.82
N ASN A 398 -10.00 -20.97 3.94
CA ASN A 398 -10.28 -19.93 4.94
C ASN A 398 -10.27 -18.56 4.29
N PHE A 399 -9.18 -18.15 3.63
CA PHE A 399 -9.12 -16.81 3.05
C PHE A 399 -10.06 -16.64 1.84
N GLY A 400 -10.22 -17.66 0.99
CA GLY A 400 -11.11 -17.60 -0.17
C GLY A 400 -12.56 -17.36 0.24
N PHE A 401 -13.11 -18.21 1.11
CA PHE A 401 -14.50 -18.13 1.52
C PHE A 401 -14.77 -17.06 2.58
N LEU A 402 -13.79 -16.72 3.43
CA LEU A 402 -13.88 -15.57 4.33
C LEU A 402 -14.10 -14.27 3.54
N PHE A 403 -13.39 -14.10 2.41
CA PHE A 403 -13.55 -12.96 1.53
C PHE A 403 -14.69 -13.10 0.50
N GLY A 404 -15.62 -14.04 0.74
CA GLY A 404 -16.86 -14.15 -0.02
C GLY A 404 -16.69 -14.70 -1.44
N GLN A 405 -15.59 -15.37 -1.75
CA GLN A 405 -15.46 -16.02 -3.06
C GLN A 405 -16.47 -17.16 -3.22
N LYS A 406 -17.10 -17.22 -4.40
CA LYS A 406 -17.89 -18.39 -4.82
C LYS A 406 -16.96 -19.50 -5.29
N ALA A 407 -17.42 -20.75 -5.28
CA ALA A 407 -16.64 -21.92 -5.71
C ALA A 407 -15.90 -21.72 -7.05
N GLN A 408 -16.58 -21.16 -8.06
CA GLN A 408 -15.98 -20.89 -9.37
C GLN A 408 -14.79 -19.90 -9.32
N GLY A 409 -14.89 -18.85 -8.49
CA GLY A 409 -13.79 -17.90 -8.27
C GLY A 409 -12.68 -18.51 -7.41
N PHE A 410 -13.07 -19.34 -6.44
CA PHE A 410 -12.17 -20.01 -5.52
C PHE A 410 -11.21 -20.97 -6.21
N VAL A 411 -11.66 -21.72 -7.23
CA VAL A 411 -10.79 -22.60 -8.04
C VAL A 411 -9.58 -21.82 -8.59
N ASN A 412 -9.82 -20.64 -9.16
CA ASN A 412 -8.74 -19.81 -9.69
C ASN A 412 -7.88 -19.25 -8.55
N TYR A 413 -8.48 -18.72 -7.49
CA TYR A 413 -7.75 -18.16 -6.36
C TYR A 413 -6.84 -19.16 -5.65
N ALA A 414 -7.34 -20.37 -5.37
CA ALA A 414 -6.60 -21.42 -4.70
C ALA A 414 -5.38 -21.84 -5.54
N ARG A 415 -5.55 -21.95 -6.86
CA ARG A 415 -4.46 -22.20 -7.80
C ARG A 415 -3.45 -21.06 -7.81
N ASP A 416 -3.91 -19.84 -8.03
CA ASP A 416 -3.04 -18.69 -8.31
C ASP A 416 -2.28 -18.22 -7.07
N LYS A 417 -2.87 -18.32 -5.87
CA LYS A 417 -2.28 -17.84 -4.62
C LYS A 417 -1.64 -18.93 -3.77
N TYR A 418 -2.10 -20.17 -3.87
CA TYR A 418 -1.65 -21.26 -3.01
C TYR A 418 -1.13 -22.49 -3.78
N GLY A 419 -1.20 -22.48 -5.11
CA GLY A 419 -0.76 -23.62 -5.94
C GLY A 419 -1.68 -24.84 -5.84
N VAL A 420 -2.89 -24.67 -5.30
CA VAL A 420 -3.83 -25.78 -5.08
C VAL A 420 -4.72 -25.93 -6.31
N VAL A 421 -4.57 -27.05 -7.02
CA VAL A 421 -5.42 -27.41 -8.16
C VAL A 421 -6.59 -28.25 -7.64
N MET A 422 -7.81 -27.87 -8.01
CA MET A 422 -9.04 -28.60 -7.68
C MET A 422 -10.10 -28.37 -8.74
N SER A 423 -11.02 -29.32 -8.88
CA SER A 423 -12.23 -29.22 -9.68
C SER A 423 -13.26 -28.27 -9.05
N LEU A 424 -14.22 -27.80 -9.86
CA LEU A 424 -15.35 -27.00 -9.36
C LEU A 424 -16.15 -27.78 -8.30
N LYS A 425 -16.38 -29.08 -8.51
CA LYS A 425 -17.10 -29.95 -7.59
C LYS A 425 -16.41 -30.05 -6.23
N GLU A 426 -15.08 -30.14 -6.21
CA GLU A 426 -14.30 -30.12 -4.97
C GLU A 426 -14.40 -28.77 -4.28
N ALA A 427 -14.33 -27.66 -5.03
CA ALA A 427 -14.50 -26.31 -4.48
C ALA A 427 -15.90 -26.10 -3.87
N GLU A 428 -16.96 -26.59 -4.52
CA GLU A 428 -18.34 -26.55 -4.00
C GLU A 428 -18.49 -27.37 -2.73
N ASN A 429 -17.92 -28.58 -2.70
CA ASN A 429 -17.92 -29.42 -1.51
C ASN A 429 -17.15 -28.77 -0.35
N ALA A 430 -15.99 -28.19 -0.62
CA ALA A 430 -15.20 -27.45 0.36
C ALA A 430 -15.98 -26.24 0.91
N GLN A 431 -16.66 -25.49 0.04
CA GLN A 431 -17.49 -24.35 0.43
C GLN A 431 -18.64 -24.79 1.34
N ARG A 432 -19.33 -25.88 0.99
CA ARG A 432 -20.42 -26.45 1.79
C ARG A 432 -19.92 -26.87 3.18
N LYS A 433 -18.84 -27.65 3.26
CA LYS A 433 -18.26 -28.10 4.53
C LYS A 433 -17.78 -26.92 5.40
N PHE A 434 -17.14 -25.92 4.78
CA PHE A 434 -16.69 -24.72 5.47
C PHE A 434 -17.85 -23.99 6.16
N PHE A 435 -18.95 -23.74 5.46
CA PHE A 435 -20.11 -23.05 6.04
C PHE A 435 -21.01 -23.92 6.92
N GLN A 436 -20.92 -25.25 6.82
CA GLN A 436 -21.50 -26.16 7.81
C GLN A 436 -20.75 -26.09 9.15
N THR A 437 -19.44 -25.87 9.08
CA THR A 437 -18.56 -25.73 10.26
C THR A 437 -18.70 -24.35 10.91
N TYR A 438 -18.66 -23.29 10.10
CA TYR A 438 -18.69 -21.89 10.53
C TYR A 438 -20.05 -21.23 10.23
N LYS A 439 -21.07 -21.68 10.97
CA LYS A 439 -22.47 -21.26 10.76
C LYS A 439 -22.69 -19.77 11.09
N GLY A 440 -22.04 -19.26 12.13
CA GLY A 440 -22.11 -17.85 12.52
C GLY A 440 -21.48 -16.95 11.47
N LEU A 441 -20.35 -17.38 10.89
CA LEU A 441 -19.72 -16.67 9.77
C LEU A 441 -20.65 -16.59 8.55
N LYS A 442 -21.31 -17.70 8.18
CA LYS A 442 -22.30 -17.71 7.09
C LYS A 442 -23.44 -16.73 7.35
N ALA A 443 -24.03 -16.81 8.55
CA ALA A 443 -25.15 -15.95 8.94
C ALA A 443 -24.77 -14.47 8.91
N TRP A 444 -23.58 -14.13 9.41
CA TRP A 444 -23.03 -12.78 9.36
C TRP A 444 -22.83 -12.29 7.92
N GLN A 445 -22.21 -13.09 7.04
CA GLN A 445 -22.01 -12.72 5.63
C GLN A 445 -23.34 -12.44 4.91
N GLU A 446 -24.37 -13.26 5.12
CA GLU A 446 -25.70 -13.04 4.53
C GLU A 446 -26.41 -11.82 5.12
N LYS A 447 -26.26 -11.55 6.42
CA LYS A 447 -26.77 -10.33 7.05
C LYS A 447 -26.14 -9.08 6.43
N ILE A 448 -24.81 -9.04 6.38
CA ILE A 448 -24.08 -7.89 5.84
C ILE A 448 -24.44 -7.67 4.36
N LYS A 449 -24.53 -8.73 3.55
CA LYS A 449 -24.94 -8.64 2.15
C LYS A 449 -26.28 -7.91 1.97
N LYS A 450 -27.27 -8.20 2.82
CA LYS A 450 -28.59 -7.52 2.80
C LYS A 450 -28.45 -6.05 3.22
N GLU A 451 -27.67 -5.77 4.26
CA GLU A 451 -27.44 -4.41 4.75
C GLU A 451 -26.71 -3.53 3.73
N VAL A 452 -25.73 -4.06 2.99
CA VAL A 452 -25.01 -3.32 1.94
C VAL A 452 -25.94 -2.90 0.82
N VAL A 453 -26.82 -3.80 0.36
CA VAL A 453 -27.78 -3.48 -0.71
C VAL A 453 -28.71 -2.35 -0.29
N LYS A 454 -29.11 -2.31 0.99
CA LYS A 454 -29.97 -1.25 1.53
C LYS A 454 -29.24 0.08 1.73
N ASN A 455 -28.03 0.03 2.30
CA ASN A 455 -27.35 1.21 2.83
C ASN A 455 -26.21 1.73 1.94
N LEU A 456 -25.81 0.97 0.92
CA LEU A 456 -24.68 1.23 0.02
C LEU A 456 -23.35 1.50 0.75
N LYS A 457 -23.21 0.98 1.98
CA LYS A 457 -22.03 1.14 2.83
C LYS A 457 -21.83 -0.07 3.73
N VAL A 458 -20.58 -0.30 4.14
CA VAL A 458 -20.19 -1.22 5.21
C VAL A 458 -19.40 -0.46 6.27
N GLN A 459 -19.44 -0.96 7.50
CA GLN A 459 -18.71 -0.39 8.63
C GLN A 459 -17.73 -1.44 9.16
N THR A 460 -16.52 -0.99 9.47
CA THR A 460 -15.55 -1.79 10.22
C THR A 460 -15.98 -1.83 11.69
N PRO A 461 -15.48 -2.81 12.47
CA PRO A 461 -15.70 -2.85 13.92
C PRO A 461 -15.38 -1.53 14.63
#